data_AF-A0A1H6VZY9-F1
#
_entry.id   AF-A0A1H6VZY9-F1
#
_cell.length_a   1.000
_cell.length_b   1.000
_cell.length_c   1.000
_cell.angle_alpha   90.00
_cell.angle_beta   90.00
_cell.angle_gamma   90.00
#
_symmetry.space_group_name_H-M   'P 1'
#
loop_
_entity.id
_entity.type
_entity.pdbx_description
1 polymer ?
#
loop_
_entity_poly.entity_id
_entity_poly.type
_entity_poly.pdbx_seq_one_letter_code
_entity_poly.pdbx_strand_id
1 'polypeptide(L)'
;MLPNPQPYFARLVDPRRETRNKLHALQDIVMITLCATLCGYDDWVGIEDFAHENEAWLREFLPLPNGIPSHDTLSDVIGRLERKAFADAFARWMQDSLPSF
;
A
#
# COMPACT_ATOMS: atom_id res chain seq x y z
N MET A 1 -8.23 14.49 12.56
CA MET A 1 -7.66 13.15 12.27
C MET A 1 -7.50 13.04 10.77
N LEU A 2 -6.41 12.44 10.29
CA LEU A 2 -6.22 12.18 8.86
C LEU A 2 -7.35 11.25 8.38
N PRO A 3 -8.00 11.52 7.24
CA PRO A 3 -8.97 10.59 6.66
C PRO A 3 -8.29 9.26 6.30
N ASN A 4 -9.08 8.17 6.32
CA ASN A 4 -8.58 6.85 5.88
C ASN A 4 -8.09 6.94 4.42
N PRO A 5 -6.82 6.58 4.11
CA PRO A 5 -6.29 6.61 2.75
C PRO A 5 -6.91 5.57 1.81
N GLN A 6 -7.39 4.43 2.33
CA GLN A 6 -7.86 3.30 1.52
C GLN A 6 -8.85 3.67 0.39
N PRO A 7 -9.89 4.49 0.62
CA PRO A 7 -10.86 4.84 -0.43
C PRO A 7 -10.24 5.64 -1.58
N TYR A 8 -9.18 6.41 -1.34
CA TYR A 8 -8.50 7.20 -2.37
C TYR A 8 -7.73 6.30 -3.34
N PHE A 9 -7.19 5.18 -2.86
CA PHE A 9 -6.46 4.20 -3.64
C PHE A 9 -7.33 3.08 -4.22
N ALA A 10 -8.60 2.97 -3.83
CA ALA A 10 -9.53 1.93 -4.30
C ALA A 10 -9.77 1.93 -5.82
N ARG A 11 -9.47 3.04 -6.52
CA ARG A 11 -9.58 3.17 -7.98
C ARG A 11 -8.30 2.81 -8.72
N LEU A 12 -7.22 2.45 -8.02
CA LEU A 12 -6.02 1.96 -8.69
C LEU A 12 -6.34 0.67 -9.43
N VAL A 13 -5.98 0.64 -10.71
CA VAL A 13 -6.08 -0.56 -11.52
C VAL A 13 -4.92 -1.47 -11.15
N ASP A 14 -5.21 -2.72 -10.83
CA ASP A 14 -4.18 -3.72 -10.56
C ASP A 14 -3.45 -4.08 -11.86
N PRO A 15 -2.15 -3.75 -12.00
CA PRO A 15 -1.41 -3.98 -13.23
C PRO A 15 -1.00 -5.45 -13.40
N ARG A 16 -1.20 -6.28 -12.36
CA ARG A 16 -0.84 -7.70 -12.40
C ARG A 16 -1.84 -8.49 -13.22
N ARG A 17 -1.32 -9.46 -13.97
CA ARG A 17 -2.13 -10.46 -14.67
C ARG A 17 -2.90 -11.34 -13.67
N GLU A 18 -4.13 -11.69 -14.02
CA GLU A 18 -4.92 -12.66 -13.26
C GLU A 18 -4.30 -14.05 -13.38
N THR A 19 -3.72 -14.52 -12.27
CA THR A 19 -3.05 -15.83 -12.17
C THR A 19 -3.29 -16.43 -10.80
N ARG A 20 -3.03 -17.73 -10.63
CA ARG A 20 -3.12 -18.40 -9.32
C ARG A 20 -2.14 -17.86 -8.28
N ASN A 21 -1.10 -17.15 -8.72
CA ASN A 21 -0.06 -16.56 -7.85
C ASN A 21 -0.41 -15.14 -7.40
N LYS A 22 -1.55 -14.57 -7.82
CA LYS A 22 -2.03 -13.26 -7.38
C LYS A 22 -2.71 -13.40 -6.01
N LEU A 23 -1.89 -13.67 -4.99
CA LEU A 23 -2.36 -14.03 -3.64
C LEU A 23 -2.70 -12.82 -2.76
N HIS A 24 -1.96 -11.71 -2.92
CA HIS A 24 -2.13 -10.53 -2.07
C HIS A 24 -2.99 -9.47 -2.77
N ALA A 25 -3.95 -8.90 -2.04
CA ALA A 25 -4.76 -7.81 -2.56
C ALA A 25 -3.89 -6.59 -2.89
N LEU A 26 -4.20 -5.89 -3.99
CA LEU A 26 -3.45 -4.68 -4.36
C LEU A 26 -3.49 -3.64 -3.23
N GLN A 27 -4.66 -3.49 -2.62
CA GLN A 27 -4.88 -2.53 -1.55
C GLN A 27 -4.00 -2.82 -0.34
N ASP A 28 -3.82 -4.10 0.03
CA ASP A 28 -2.94 -4.50 1.14
C ASP A 28 -1.49 -4.10 0.84
N ILE A 29 -1.00 -4.42 -0.36
CA ILE A 29 0.35 -4.05 -0.82
C ILE A 29 0.55 -2.53 -0.74
N VAL A 30 -0.38 -1.76 -1.30
CA VAL A 30 -0.28 -0.29 -1.35
C VAL A 30 -0.31 0.32 0.06
N MET A 31 -1.16 -0.19 0.96
CA MET A 31 -1.24 0.31 2.33
C MET A 31 -0.01 -0.05 3.16
N ILE A 32 0.52 -1.28 3.03
CA ILE A 32 1.77 -1.69 3.68
C ILE A 32 2.91 -0.76 3.26
N THR A 33 3.11 -0.57 1.95
CA THR A 33 4.15 0.31 1.43
C THR A 33 3.96 1.75 1.92
N LEU A 34 2.74 2.29 1.87
CA LEU A 34 2.45 3.64 2.35
C LEU A 34 2.80 3.82 3.83
N CYS A 35 2.33 2.91 4.69
CA CYS A 35 2.60 2.97 6.13
C CYS A 35 4.10 2.90 6.44
N ALA A 36 4.81 1.92 5.85
CA ALA A 36 6.24 1.77 6.05
C ALA A 36 7.03 3.00 5.57
N THR A 37 6.71 3.54 4.39
CA THR A 37 7.37 4.74 3.86
C THR A 37 7.12 5.97 4.74
N LEU A 38 5.91 6.13 5.30
CA LEU A 38 5.61 7.21 6.24
C LEU A 38 6.37 7.04 7.57
N CYS A 39 6.68 5.80 7.96
CA CYS A 39 7.54 5.48 9.10
C CYS A 39 9.05 5.59 8.79
N GLY A 40 9.43 5.96 7.56
CA GLY A 40 10.82 6.22 7.19
C GLY A 40 11.58 5.03 6.58
N TYR A 41 10.90 3.93 6.26
CA TYR A 41 11.50 2.80 5.53
C TYR A 41 11.53 3.11 4.03
N ASP A 42 12.71 3.11 3.43
CA ASP A 42 12.94 3.52 2.03
C ASP A 42 13.47 2.39 1.12
N ASP A 43 13.64 1.18 1.66
CA ASP A 43 13.99 -0.03 0.93
C ASP A 43 12.96 -1.16 1.09
N TRP A 44 12.91 -2.09 0.14
CA TRP A 44 11.87 -3.12 0.11
C TRP A 44 12.00 -4.17 1.22
N VAL A 45 13.22 -4.48 1.65
CA VAL A 45 13.47 -5.43 2.74
C VAL A 45 12.99 -4.80 4.05
N GLY A 46 13.35 -3.54 4.28
CA GLY A 46 12.85 -2.76 5.42
C GLY A 46 11.32 -2.65 5.45
N ILE A 47 10.65 -2.50 4.30
CA ILE A 47 9.18 -2.49 4.23
C ILE A 47 8.59 -3.86 4.60
N GLU A 48 9.19 -4.97 4.15
CA GLU A 48 8.78 -6.33 4.54
C GLU A 48 8.98 -6.55 6.05
N ASP A 49 10.13 -6.16 6.59
CA ASP A 49 10.44 -6.26 8.02
C ASP A 49 9.45 -5.45 8.87
N PHE A 50 9.19 -4.19 8.49
CA PHE A 50 8.16 -3.36 9.12
C PHE A 50 6.79 -4.05 9.14
N ALA A 51 6.41 -4.66 8.02
CA ALA A 51 5.11 -5.30 7.88
C ALA A 51 4.98 -6.56 8.74
N HIS A 52 6.06 -7.31 8.90
CA HIS A 52 6.11 -8.44 9.84
C HIS A 52 6.09 -8.00 11.30
N GLU A 53 6.89 -7.01 11.67
CA GLU A 53 6.93 -6.46 13.04
C GLU A 53 5.59 -5.88 13.48
N ASN A 54 4.82 -5.35 12.54
CA ASN A 54 3.54 -4.67 12.79
C ASN A 54 2.33 -5.46 12.27
N GLU A 55 2.47 -6.77 11.98
CA GLU A 55 1.40 -7.56 11.35
C GLU A 55 0.10 -7.53 12.15
N ALA A 56 0.18 -7.65 13.48
CA ALA A 56 -0.99 -7.61 14.36
C ALA A 56 -1.79 -6.30 14.21
N TRP A 57 -1.09 -5.17 14.13
CA TRP A 57 -1.68 -3.85 13.91
C TRP A 57 -2.23 -3.70 12.49
N LEU A 58 -1.49 -4.14 11.47
CA LEU A 58 -1.95 -4.11 10.07
C LEU A 58 -3.25 -4.90 9.90
N ARG A 59 -3.40 -6.04 10.58
CA ARG A 59 -4.61 -6.87 10.54
C ARG A 59 -5.85 -6.21 11.12
N GLU A 60 -5.73 -5.12 11.87
CA GLU A 60 -6.89 -4.35 12.34
C GLU A 60 -7.64 -3.67 11.18
N PHE A 61 -6.98 -3.42 10.06
CA PHE A 61 -7.55 -2.71 8.90
C PHE A 61 -7.22 -3.31 7.53
N LEU A 62 -6.38 -4.34 7.46
CA LEU A 62 -6.04 -5.10 6.25
C LEU A 62 -6.43 -6.58 6.41
N PRO A 63 -7.15 -7.19 5.43
CA PRO A 63 -7.54 -8.60 5.52
C PRO A 63 -6.35 -9.57 5.54
N LEU A 64 -5.31 -9.31 4.74
CA LEU A 64 -4.09 -10.13 4.63
C LEU A 64 -4.36 -11.66 4.59
N PRO A 65 -5.17 -12.15 3.64
CA PRO A 65 -5.62 -13.55 3.59
C PRO A 65 -4.47 -14.54 3.38
N ASN A 66 -3.37 -14.08 2.77
CA ASN A 66 -2.16 -14.86 2.50
C ASN A 66 -0.94 -14.31 3.27
N GLY A 67 -1.18 -13.54 4.34
CA GLY A 67 -0.12 -12.90 5.14
C GLY A 67 0.58 -11.74 4.43
N ILE A 68 1.76 -11.41 4.94
CA ILE A 68 2.61 -10.32 4.45
C ILE A 68 3.23 -10.71 3.10
N PRO A 69 3.11 -9.87 2.05
CA PRO A 69 3.83 -10.09 0.79
C PRO A 69 5.34 -9.89 0.98
N SER A 70 6.15 -10.67 0.28
CA SER A 70 7.61 -10.51 0.27
C SER A 70 8.07 -9.19 -0.35
N HIS A 71 9.28 -8.75 -0.07
CA HIS A 71 9.90 -7.56 -0.70
C HIS A 71 9.92 -7.65 -2.24
N ASP A 72 10.10 -8.85 -2.81
CA ASP A 72 9.99 -9.09 -4.25
C ASP A 72 8.57 -8.81 -4.76
N THR A 73 7.54 -9.23 -4.02
CA THR A 73 6.15 -8.98 -4.38
C THR A 73 5.81 -7.50 -4.24
N LEU A 74 6.24 -6.86 -3.15
CA LEU A 74 6.04 -5.43 -2.93
C LEU A 74 6.66 -4.60 -4.06
N SER A 75 7.93 -4.85 -4.37
CA SER A 75 8.68 -4.12 -5.39
C SER A 75 8.13 -4.33 -6.80
N ASP A 76 7.79 -5.57 -7.19
CA ASP A 76 7.20 -5.86 -8.51
C ASP A 76 5.85 -5.16 -8.68
N VAL A 77 4.98 -5.22 -7.67
CA VAL A 77 3.63 -4.65 -7.78
C VAL A 77 3.65 -3.14 -7.77
N ILE A 78 4.34 -2.52 -6.82
CA ILE A 78 4.45 -1.06 -6.75
C ILE A 78 5.16 -0.52 -8.00
N GLY A 79 6.23 -1.18 -8.47
CA GLY A 79 6.97 -0.80 -9.67
C GLY A 79 6.14 -0.84 -10.96
N ARG A 80 5.07 -1.65 -11.01
CA ARG A 80 4.15 -1.74 -12.15
C ARG A 80 2.98 -0.78 -12.10
N LEU A 81 2.72 -0.13 -10.96
CA LEU A 81 1.56 0.76 -10.84
C LEU A 81 1.68 1.96 -11.78
N GLU A 82 0.54 2.41 -12.28
CA GLU A 82 0.48 3.62 -13.09
C GLU A 82 0.79 4.82 -12.19
N ARG A 83 1.97 5.42 -12.42
CA ARG A 83 2.55 6.45 -11.55
C ARG A 83 1.63 7.66 -11.38
N LYS A 84 0.95 8.08 -12.45
CA LYS A 84 0.07 9.26 -12.41
C LYS A 84 -1.17 8.97 -11.57
N ALA A 85 -1.82 7.82 -11.74
CA ALA A 85 -3.00 7.42 -10.97
C ALA A 85 -2.67 7.29 -9.48
N PHE A 86 -1.50 6.73 -9.15
CA PHE A 86 -1.01 6.69 -7.77
C PHE A 86 -0.79 8.09 -7.21
N ALA A 87 -0.05 8.94 -7.93
CA ALA A 87 0.23 10.31 -7.50
C ALA A 87 -1.06 11.13 -7.33
N ASP A 88 -2.01 11.02 -8.26
CA ASP A 88 -3.29 11.72 -8.21
C ASP A 88 -4.18 11.21 -7.05
N ALA A 89 -4.11 9.90 -6.71
CA ALA A 89 -4.77 9.35 -5.53
C ALA A 89 -4.16 9.86 -4.22
N PHE A 90 -2.82 9.82 -4.11
CA PHE A 90 -2.09 10.31 -2.94
C PHE A 90 -2.29 11.82 -2.75
N ALA A 91 -2.20 12.61 -3.82
CA ALA A 91 -2.38 14.06 -3.75
C ALA A 91 -3.78 14.44 -3.27
N ARG A 92 -4.83 13.76 -3.73
CA ARG A 92 -6.20 13.98 -3.24
C ARG A 92 -6.34 13.66 -1.77
N TRP A 93 -5.79 12.52 -1.33
CA TRP A 93 -5.79 12.17 0.09
C TRP A 93 -5.10 13.26 0.93
N MET A 94 -3.94 13.75 0.49
CA MET A 94 -3.20 14.80 1.19
C MET A 94 -3.93 16.15 1.18
N GLN A 95 -4.57 16.53 0.06
CA GLN A 95 -5.36 17.76 -0.03
C GLN A 95 -6.53 17.76 0.95
N ASP A 96 -7.26 16.64 1.04
CA ASP A 96 -8.39 16.50 1.97
C ASP A 96 -7.92 16.31 3.43
N SER A 97 -6.65 15.95 3.63
CA SER A 97 -6.03 15.80 4.96
C SER A 97 -5.51 17.10 5.55
N LEU A 98 -5.15 18.07 4.69
CA LEU A 98 -4.57 19.34 5.11
C LEU A 98 -5.68 20.38 5.34
N PRO A 99 -5.58 21.22 6.38
CA PRO A 99 -6.52 22.31 6.55
C PRO A 99 -6.43 23.28 5.36
N SER A 100 -7.58 23.74 4.87
CA SER A 100 -7.66 24.85 3.93
C SER A 100 -7.04 26.09 4.57
N PHE A 101 -5.97 26.63 3.97
CA PHE A 101 -5.38 27.91 4.38
C PHE A 101 -6.24 29.09 3.91
#